data_AF-A0A924SP74-F1
#
_entry.id   AF-A0A924SP74-F1
#
_cell.length_a   1.000
_cell.length_b   1.000
_cell.length_c   1.000
_cell.angle_alpha   90.00
_cell.angle_beta   90.00
_cell.angle_gamma   90.00
#
_symmetry.space_group_name_H-M   'P 1'
#
loop_
_entity.id
_entity.type
_entity.pdbx_description
1 polymer ?
#
loop_
_entity_poly.entity_id
_entity_poly.type
_entity_poly.pdbx_seq_one_letter_code
_entity_poly.pdbx_strand_id
1 'polypeptide(L)'
;MKPGLSKFEYYFNKLQPILTTAAKQKNPALWLYRNDARTPLFMLEGLAKMYTSFHNNKKFTKIKEHFKSLEDTLGAIDYYDSIAKDLGANKKVPATVITYLQAQSREKIQSLNEVLTENDWLLPEYNRIDKIRKKLQEADWLEEEKEVNQVHDFYGEAIYELVEFTQKTNYQFTNLESGVHELRRKLRWLSIYPQALRGSIQLHTNPQPPKLLVKYLTKEITTSPFNIMPDIGTAKYVLILEQNYFYALSWMIAELGKIKDNGLHIIGIKEAMQQAATLTDEAALKKIYSMLGSKQAKLPELLAQAGSICKTYFKEQNLEHLLTGVSKVK
;
A
#
# COMPACT_ATOMS: atom_id res chain seq x y z
N MET A 1 -13.89 15.58 21.91
CA MET A 1 -13.94 15.36 20.43
C MET A 1 -13.48 13.93 20.21
N LYS A 2 -14.17 13.12 19.39
CA LYS A 2 -13.82 11.69 19.15
C LYS A 2 -12.71 11.62 18.09
N PRO A 3 -11.41 11.50 18.43
CA PRO A 3 -10.32 11.73 17.47
C PRO A 3 -10.34 10.70 16.34
N GLY A 4 -10.53 9.42 16.67
CA GLY A 4 -10.66 8.36 15.66
C GLY A 4 -11.77 8.59 14.65
N LEU A 5 -12.99 8.96 15.10
CA LEU A 5 -14.10 9.26 14.19
C LEU A 5 -13.76 10.39 13.22
N SER A 6 -13.11 11.45 13.70
CA SER A 6 -12.76 12.60 12.87
C SER A 6 -11.80 12.25 11.73
N LYS A 7 -10.91 11.26 11.95
CA LYS A 7 -9.97 10.76 10.93
C LYS A 7 -10.71 10.03 9.80
N PHE A 8 -11.71 9.20 10.14
CA PHE A 8 -12.58 8.58 9.15
C PHE A 8 -13.38 9.62 8.35
N GLU A 9 -14.00 10.59 9.04
CA GLU A 9 -14.79 11.64 8.38
C GLU A 9 -13.97 12.46 7.39
N TYR A 10 -12.72 12.76 7.70
CA TYR A 10 -11.83 13.44 6.76
C TYR A 10 -11.72 12.70 5.43
N TYR A 11 -11.53 11.38 5.44
CA TYR A 11 -11.44 10.60 4.20
C TYR A 11 -12.79 10.32 3.55
N PHE A 12 -13.88 10.22 4.31
CA PHE A 12 -15.22 10.19 3.72
C PHE A 12 -15.54 11.48 2.97
N ASN A 13 -15.16 12.64 3.51
CA ASN A 13 -15.35 13.92 2.84
C ASN A 13 -14.51 14.05 1.55
N LYS A 14 -13.44 13.25 1.40
CA LYS A 14 -12.70 13.12 0.14
C LYS A 14 -13.33 12.10 -0.83
N LEU A 15 -13.76 10.95 -0.31
CA LEU A 15 -14.28 9.85 -1.13
C LEU A 15 -15.73 10.09 -1.61
N GLN A 16 -16.58 10.70 -0.80
CA GLN A 16 -17.99 10.89 -1.11
C GLN A 16 -18.20 11.73 -2.39
N PRO A 17 -17.56 12.90 -2.59
CA PRO A 17 -17.73 13.67 -3.82
C PRO A 17 -17.28 12.90 -5.08
N ILE A 18 -16.24 12.08 -4.93
CA ILE A 18 -15.71 11.20 -5.97
C ILE A 18 -16.78 10.15 -6.34
N LEU A 19 -17.32 9.42 -5.36
CA LEU A 19 -18.40 8.45 -5.60
C LEU A 19 -19.67 9.08 -6.18
N THR A 20 -20.10 10.23 -5.68
CA THR A 20 -21.28 10.95 -6.17
C THR A 20 -21.13 11.34 -7.64
N THR A 21 -19.91 11.72 -8.07
CA THR A 21 -19.64 12.05 -9.46
C THR A 21 -19.57 10.79 -10.32
N ALA A 22 -18.92 9.73 -9.82
CA ALA A 22 -18.82 8.43 -10.48
C ALA A 22 -20.20 7.83 -10.78
N ALA A 23 -21.15 7.95 -9.85
CA ALA A 23 -22.52 7.44 -10.00
C ALA A 23 -23.28 8.04 -11.20
N LYS A 24 -22.84 9.20 -11.71
CA LYS A 24 -23.43 9.89 -12.87
C LYS A 24 -22.75 9.53 -14.18
N GLN A 25 -21.69 8.72 -14.15
CA GLN A 25 -20.89 8.38 -15.32
C GLN A 25 -21.42 7.13 -16.00
N LYS A 26 -21.21 7.04 -17.31
CA LYS A 26 -21.50 5.81 -18.07
C LYS A 26 -20.70 4.60 -17.57
N ASN A 27 -19.49 4.82 -17.07
CA ASN A 27 -18.66 3.79 -16.45
C ASN A 27 -18.09 4.31 -15.11
N PRO A 28 -18.80 4.08 -14.00
CA PRO A 28 -18.38 4.55 -12.67
C PRO A 28 -17.00 4.03 -12.27
N ALA A 29 -16.72 2.74 -12.44
CA ALA A 29 -15.43 2.13 -12.11
C ALA A 29 -14.25 2.79 -12.83
N LEU A 30 -14.36 3.02 -14.15
CA LEU A 30 -13.33 3.69 -14.93
C LEU A 30 -13.11 5.14 -14.45
N TRP A 31 -14.20 5.83 -14.11
CA TRP A 31 -14.09 7.18 -13.57
C TRP A 31 -13.39 7.19 -12.21
N LEU A 32 -13.72 6.26 -11.30
CA LEU A 32 -13.05 6.14 -10.00
C LEU A 32 -11.55 5.87 -10.14
N TYR A 33 -11.18 4.96 -11.04
CA TYR A 33 -9.78 4.66 -11.34
C TYR A 33 -9.00 5.90 -11.80
N ARG A 34 -9.62 6.75 -12.63
CA ARG A 34 -8.98 7.96 -13.18
C ARG A 34 -8.99 9.17 -12.25
N ASN A 35 -9.78 9.15 -11.18
CA ASN A 35 -9.99 10.31 -10.30
C ASN A 35 -9.61 10.03 -8.84
N ASP A 36 -8.51 9.29 -8.65
CA ASP A 36 -7.85 9.09 -7.35
C ASP A 36 -8.77 8.57 -6.23
N ALA A 37 -9.76 7.73 -6.56
CA ALA A 37 -10.61 7.10 -5.54
C ALA A 37 -9.82 6.14 -4.64
N ARG A 38 -8.73 5.56 -5.16
CA ARG A 38 -7.91 4.56 -4.48
C ARG A 38 -7.22 5.13 -3.23
N THR A 39 -6.72 6.36 -3.28
CA THR A 39 -6.01 6.99 -2.16
C THR A 39 -6.87 7.09 -0.89
N PRO A 40 -8.05 7.75 -0.89
CA PRO A 40 -8.88 7.81 0.31
C PRO A 40 -9.39 6.43 0.76
N LEU A 41 -9.68 5.51 -0.17
CA LEU A 41 -10.03 4.12 0.18
C LEU A 41 -8.92 3.42 0.95
N PHE A 42 -7.68 3.58 0.50
CA PHE A 42 -6.52 2.96 1.11
C PHE A 42 -6.22 3.55 2.50
N MET A 43 -6.44 4.85 2.70
CA MET A 43 -6.37 5.48 4.02
C MET A 43 -7.45 4.95 4.98
N LEU A 44 -8.69 4.78 4.48
CA LEU A 44 -9.80 4.19 5.23
C LEU A 44 -9.56 2.72 5.58
N GLU A 45 -8.99 1.93 4.66
CA GLU A 45 -8.53 0.56 4.94
C GLU A 45 -7.48 0.55 6.05
N GLY A 46 -6.48 1.44 5.97
CA GLY A 46 -5.43 1.56 6.98
C GLY A 46 -5.98 1.87 8.37
N LEU A 47 -6.85 2.87 8.47
CA LEU A 47 -7.55 3.18 9.73
C LEU A 47 -8.31 1.94 10.22
N ALA A 48 -9.20 1.38 9.41
CA ALA A 48 -10.02 0.24 9.82
C ALA A 48 -9.18 -0.96 10.25
N LYS A 49 -8.08 -1.25 9.54
CA LYS A 49 -7.10 -2.30 9.89
C LYS A 49 -6.52 -2.08 11.27
N MET A 50 -6.01 -0.89 11.56
CA MET A 50 -5.40 -0.57 12.85
C MET A 50 -6.42 -0.66 14.00
N TYR A 51 -7.62 -0.10 13.83
CA TYR A 51 -8.69 -0.19 14.83
C TYR A 51 -9.24 -1.62 15.03
N THR A 52 -8.92 -2.59 14.16
CA THR A 52 -9.23 -4.00 14.46
C THR A 52 -8.44 -4.53 15.65
N SER A 53 -7.26 -3.97 15.93
CA SER A 53 -6.35 -4.48 16.96
C SER A 53 -6.68 -4.01 18.38
N PHE A 54 -7.23 -2.80 18.54
CA PHE A 54 -7.42 -2.18 19.86
C PHE A 54 -8.81 -1.57 20.09
N HIS A 55 -9.78 -1.90 19.25
CA HIS A 55 -11.17 -1.49 19.43
C HIS A 55 -12.11 -2.70 19.24
N ASN A 56 -13.27 -2.52 18.59
CA ASN A 56 -14.18 -3.62 18.33
C ASN A 56 -13.75 -4.39 17.07
N ASN A 57 -12.93 -5.44 17.27
CA ASN A 57 -12.36 -6.25 16.19
C ASN A 57 -13.41 -6.66 15.15
N LYS A 58 -14.56 -7.22 15.58
CA LYS A 58 -15.62 -7.68 14.67
C LYS A 58 -16.21 -6.53 13.84
N LYS A 59 -16.46 -5.37 14.45
CA LYS A 59 -17.01 -4.19 13.77
C LYS A 59 -16.02 -3.66 12.73
N PHE A 60 -14.77 -3.43 13.14
CA PHE A 60 -13.74 -2.84 12.27
C PHE A 60 -13.27 -3.80 11.19
N THR A 61 -13.27 -5.12 11.43
CA THR A 61 -12.98 -6.12 10.38
C THR A 61 -13.97 -6.03 9.23
N LYS A 62 -15.27 -5.95 9.52
CA LYS A 62 -16.30 -5.78 8.47
C LYS A 62 -16.17 -4.46 7.72
N ILE A 63 -15.81 -3.37 8.41
CA ILE A 63 -15.58 -2.07 7.79
C ILE A 63 -14.35 -2.11 6.87
N LYS A 64 -13.25 -2.72 7.34
CA LYS A 64 -12.02 -2.93 6.59
C LYS A 64 -12.27 -3.70 5.29
N GLU A 65 -13.04 -4.78 5.34
CA GLU A 65 -13.36 -5.62 4.18
C GLU A 65 -14.04 -4.82 3.06
N HIS A 66 -14.93 -3.88 3.40
CA HIS A 66 -15.56 -3.02 2.41
C HIS A 66 -14.54 -2.13 1.68
N PHE A 67 -13.65 -1.46 2.40
CA PHE A 67 -12.63 -0.61 1.79
C PHE A 67 -11.61 -1.43 1.00
N LYS A 68 -11.17 -2.55 1.58
CA LYS A 68 -10.22 -3.48 0.95
C LYS A 68 -10.75 -4.03 -0.37
N SER A 69 -12.03 -4.41 -0.44
CA SER A 69 -12.64 -4.91 -1.67
C SER A 69 -12.55 -3.90 -2.83
N LEU A 70 -12.83 -2.61 -2.57
CA LEU A 70 -12.67 -1.57 -3.59
C LEU A 70 -11.19 -1.27 -3.89
N GLU A 71 -10.33 -1.19 -2.86
CA GLU A 71 -8.91 -0.90 -3.04
C GLU A 71 -8.20 -1.99 -3.85
N ASP A 72 -8.42 -3.26 -3.52
CA ASP A 72 -7.79 -4.39 -4.21
C ASP A 72 -8.28 -4.46 -5.67
N THR A 73 -9.58 -4.20 -5.93
CA THR A 73 -10.10 -4.20 -7.32
C THR A 73 -9.55 -3.04 -8.14
N LEU A 74 -9.45 -1.83 -7.55
CA LEU A 74 -8.76 -0.69 -8.18
C LEU A 74 -7.27 -0.99 -8.40
N GLY A 75 -6.62 -1.67 -7.46
CA GLY A 75 -5.24 -2.11 -7.58
C GLY A 75 -5.03 -3.11 -8.70
N ALA A 76 -5.99 -4.00 -8.95
CA ALA A 76 -5.95 -4.94 -10.07
C ALA A 76 -6.11 -4.25 -11.43
N ILE A 77 -6.96 -3.21 -11.54
CA ILE A 77 -7.05 -2.38 -12.75
C ILE A 77 -5.70 -1.71 -13.02
N ASP A 78 -5.13 -1.10 -11.98
CA ASP A 78 -3.84 -0.40 -12.03
C ASP A 78 -2.69 -1.32 -12.45
N TYR A 79 -2.66 -2.54 -11.91
CA TYR A 79 -1.66 -3.57 -12.27
C TYR A 79 -1.64 -3.83 -13.78
N TYR A 80 -2.77 -4.17 -14.39
CA TYR A 80 -2.80 -4.49 -15.81
C TYR A 80 -2.62 -3.26 -16.70
N ASP A 81 -3.22 -2.12 -16.34
CA ASP A 81 -3.14 -0.89 -17.14
C ASP A 81 -1.73 -0.29 -17.14
N SER A 82 -1.06 -0.26 -15.99
CA SER A 82 0.33 0.25 -15.88
C SER A 82 1.30 -0.61 -16.70
N ILE A 83 1.24 -1.95 -16.57
CA ILE A 83 2.09 -2.85 -17.33
C ILE A 83 1.83 -2.71 -18.83
N ALA A 84 0.56 -2.62 -19.26
CA ALA A 84 0.22 -2.43 -20.67
C ALA A 84 0.81 -1.12 -21.23
N LYS A 85 0.78 -0.04 -20.45
CA LYS A 85 1.37 1.26 -20.83
C LYS A 85 2.90 1.20 -20.89
N ASP A 86 3.53 0.64 -19.87
CA ASP A 86 4.99 0.51 -19.79
C ASP A 86 5.55 -0.32 -20.95
N LEU A 87 4.92 -1.47 -21.23
CA LEU A 87 5.34 -2.37 -22.30
C LEU A 87 4.94 -1.86 -23.69
N GLY A 88 3.90 -1.05 -23.80
CA GLY A 88 3.44 -0.48 -25.08
C GLY A 88 4.49 0.39 -25.78
N ALA A 89 5.45 0.95 -25.03
CA ALA A 89 6.58 1.67 -25.57
C ALA A 89 7.70 0.75 -26.12
N ASN A 90 7.72 -0.53 -25.74
CA ASN A 90 8.75 -1.48 -26.11
C ASN A 90 8.37 -2.26 -27.39
N LYS A 91 8.94 -1.86 -28.53
CA LYS A 91 8.70 -2.50 -29.85
C LYS A 91 9.05 -3.99 -29.91
N LYS A 92 9.81 -4.53 -28.94
CA LYS A 92 10.13 -5.97 -28.89
C LYS A 92 8.98 -6.80 -28.32
N VAL A 93 8.04 -6.17 -27.61
CA VAL A 93 6.90 -6.85 -27.00
C VAL A 93 5.80 -7.01 -28.07
N PRO A 94 5.30 -8.24 -28.31
CA PRO A 94 4.23 -8.47 -29.28
C PRO A 94 2.94 -7.72 -28.92
N ALA A 95 2.25 -7.20 -29.94
CA ALA A 95 0.97 -6.51 -29.77
C ALA A 95 -0.11 -7.39 -29.10
N THR A 96 -0.02 -8.71 -29.24
CA THR A 96 -0.91 -9.68 -28.58
C THR A 96 -0.78 -9.64 -27.06
N VAL A 97 0.43 -9.42 -26.53
CA VAL A 97 0.67 -9.27 -25.08
C VAL A 97 -0.02 -8.01 -24.57
N ILE A 98 0.16 -6.88 -25.26
CA ILE A 98 -0.46 -5.62 -24.89
C ILE A 98 -1.99 -5.72 -24.94
N THR A 99 -2.52 -6.38 -25.98
CA THR A 99 -3.96 -6.58 -26.15
C THR A 99 -4.56 -7.42 -25.03
N TYR A 100 -3.86 -8.48 -24.59
CA TYR A 100 -4.26 -9.29 -23.45
C TYR A 100 -4.32 -8.46 -22.16
N LEU A 101 -3.25 -7.71 -21.84
CA LEU A 101 -3.19 -6.89 -20.62
C LEU A 101 -4.29 -5.82 -20.60
N GLN A 102 -4.54 -5.17 -21.75
CA GLN A 102 -5.64 -4.21 -21.89
C GLN A 102 -7.01 -4.89 -21.72
N ALA A 103 -7.18 -6.13 -22.21
CA ALA A 103 -8.41 -6.89 -22.00
C ALA A 103 -8.62 -7.22 -20.52
N GLN A 104 -7.56 -7.63 -19.81
CA GLN A 104 -7.60 -7.87 -18.37
C GLN A 104 -7.94 -6.60 -17.58
N SER A 105 -7.38 -5.45 -17.93
CA SER A 105 -7.76 -4.16 -17.32
C SER A 105 -9.26 -3.86 -17.51
N ARG A 106 -9.80 -4.08 -18.73
CA ARG A 106 -11.25 -3.92 -18.99
C ARG A 106 -12.11 -4.88 -18.18
N GLU A 107 -11.68 -6.13 -18.03
CA GLU A 107 -12.35 -7.12 -17.19
C GLU A 107 -12.39 -6.66 -15.73
N LYS A 108 -11.28 -6.17 -15.18
CA LYS A 108 -11.24 -5.68 -13.77
C LYS A 108 -12.05 -4.40 -13.56
N ILE A 109 -12.16 -3.54 -14.58
CA ILE A 109 -13.10 -2.41 -14.56
C ILE A 109 -14.54 -2.90 -14.47
N GLN A 110 -14.89 -3.96 -15.20
CA GLN A 110 -16.23 -4.55 -15.14
C GLN A 110 -16.50 -5.17 -13.76
N SER A 111 -15.55 -5.94 -13.21
CA SER A 111 -15.66 -6.47 -11.84
C SER A 111 -15.85 -5.38 -10.78
N LEU A 112 -15.18 -4.22 -10.95
CA LEU A 112 -15.39 -3.10 -10.04
C LEU A 112 -16.80 -2.51 -10.15
N ASN A 113 -17.40 -2.43 -11.35
CA ASN A 113 -18.78 -1.99 -11.49
C ASN A 113 -19.76 -2.95 -10.78
N GLU A 114 -19.51 -4.25 -10.84
CA GLU A 114 -20.28 -5.27 -10.12
C GLU A 114 -20.17 -5.04 -8.60
N VAL A 115 -18.94 -4.93 -8.07
CA VAL A 115 -18.70 -4.65 -6.63
C VAL A 115 -19.37 -3.35 -6.17
N LEU A 116 -19.33 -2.29 -6.99
CA LEU A 116 -19.96 -1.01 -6.68
C LEU A 116 -21.49 -1.13 -6.57
N THR A 117 -22.08 -1.98 -7.40
CA THR A 117 -23.53 -2.22 -7.45
C THR A 117 -23.97 -3.14 -6.32
N GLU A 118 -23.36 -4.32 -6.22
CA GLU A 118 -23.71 -5.35 -5.23
C GLU A 118 -23.53 -4.87 -3.79
N ASN A 119 -22.60 -3.94 -3.56
CA ASN A 119 -22.32 -3.42 -2.22
C ASN A 119 -22.91 -2.03 -1.94
N ASP A 120 -23.81 -1.53 -2.79
CA ASP A 120 -24.51 -0.25 -2.62
C ASP A 120 -23.59 0.98 -2.50
N TRP A 121 -22.47 1.04 -3.23
CA TRP A 121 -21.54 2.17 -3.11
C TRP A 121 -22.04 3.45 -3.79
N LEU A 122 -22.90 3.31 -4.80
CA LEU A 122 -23.31 4.42 -5.68
C LEU A 122 -24.77 4.89 -5.46
N LEU A 123 -25.49 4.32 -4.48
CA LEU A 123 -26.89 4.66 -4.24
C LEU A 123 -27.05 6.06 -3.60
N PRO A 124 -27.89 6.98 -4.14
CA PRO A 124 -28.00 8.34 -3.62
C PRO A 124 -28.46 8.45 -2.15
N GLU A 125 -29.45 7.65 -1.73
CA GLU A 125 -30.11 7.83 -0.42
C GLU A 125 -29.69 6.81 0.65
N TYR A 126 -28.93 5.77 0.27
CA TYR A 126 -28.52 4.68 1.18
C TYR A 126 -27.17 4.06 0.79
N ASN A 127 -26.18 4.90 0.46
CA ASN A 127 -24.87 4.39 0.08
C ASN A 127 -24.13 3.71 1.25
N ARG A 128 -23.13 2.91 0.89
CA ARG A 128 -22.25 2.21 1.81
C ARG A 128 -21.53 3.14 2.80
N ILE A 129 -21.15 4.37 2.40
CA ILE A 129 -20.48 5.32 3.31
C ILE A 129 -21.40 5.67 4.48
N ASP A 130 -22.66 5.98 4.23
CA ASP A 130 -23.61 6.33 5.30
C ASP A 130 -23.86 5.16 6.26
N LYS A 131 -23.93 3.93 5.72
CA LYS A 131 -24.03 2.70 6.53
C LYS A 131 -22.81 2.53 7.44
N ILE A 132 -21.60 2.81 6.93
CA ILE A 132 -20.36 2.72 7.71
C ILE A 132 -20.29 3.86 8.75
N ARG A 133 -20.64 5.09 8.35
CA ARG A 133 -20.67 6.27 9.21
C ARG A 133 -21.53 6.05 10.46
N LYS A 134 -22.75 5.51 10.29
CA LYS A 134 -23.63 5.15 11.43
C LYS A 134 -22.95 4.18 12.41
N LYS A 135 -22.31 3.12 11.90
CA LYS A 135 -21.59 2.14 12.75
C LYS A 135 -20.41 2.76 13.51
N LEU A 136 -19.73 3.73 12.90
CA LEU A 136 -18.61 4.46 13.50
C LEU A 136 -19.10 5.45 14.57
N GLN A 137 -20.25 6.10 14.38
CA GLN A 137 -20.85 6.98 15.39
C GLN A 137 -21.19 6.24 16.70
N GLU A 138 -21.64 4.98 16.56
CA GLU A 138 -21.94 4.05 17.66
C GLU A 138 -20.70 3.36 18.26
N ALA A 139 -19.48 3.66 17.78
CA ALA A 139 -18.27 3.10 18.36
C ALA A 139 -17.90 3.85 19.66
N ASP A 140 -17.41 3.08 20.63
CA ASP A 140 -16.89 3.58 21.90
C ASP A 140 -15.43 4.05 21.75
N TRP A 141 -15.27 5.25 21.21
CA TRP A 141 -13.98 5.80 20.85
C TRP A 141 -13.11 6.08 22.08
N LEU A 142 -11.84 5.70 21.98
CA LEU A 142 -10.84 6.00 23.00
C LEU A 142 -10.57 7.52 23.10
N GLU A 143 -10.23 7.94 24.31
CA GLU A 143 -9.62 9.25 24.55
C GLU A 143 -8.27 9.34 23.84
N GLU A 144 -7.89 10.55 23.43
CA GLU A 144 -6.76 10.79 22.54
C GLU A 144 -5.44 10.17 23.02
N GLU A 145 -5.08 10.38 24.29
CA GLU A 145 -3.87 9.81 24.88
C GLU A 145 -3.88 8.27 24.85
N LYS A 146 -5.01 7.65 25.17
CA LYS A 146 -5.16 6.19 25.13
C LYS A 146 -5.07 5.68 23.70
N GLU A 147 -5.70 6.37 22.75
CA GLU A 147 -5.65 6.02 21.33
C GLU A 147 -4.21 6.05 20.81
N VAL A 148 -3.44 7.10 21.10
CA VAL A 148 -2.05 7.23 20.63
C VAL A 148 -1.14 6.17 21.26
N ASN A 149 -1.35 5.80 22.53
CA ASN A 149 -0.64 4.67 23.14
C ASN A 149 -0.99 3.33 22.46
N GLN A 150 -2.26 3.11 22.09
CA GLN A 150 -2.62 1.91 21.34
C GLN A 150 -2.02 1.89 19.92
N VAL A 151 -1.86 3.06 19.29
CA VAL A 151 -1.14 3.18 18.01
C VAL A 151 0.35 2.85 18.20
N HIS A 152 0.97 3.30 19.30
CA HIS A 152 2.36 2.95 19.64
C HIS A 152 2.53 1.43 19.75
N ASP A 153 1.67 0.76 20.53
CA ASP A 153 1.75 -0.69 20.74
C ASP A 153 1.49 -1.45 19.44
N PHE A 154 0.52 -0.99 18.64
CA PHE A 154 0.25 -1.53 17.31
C PHE A 154 1.46 -1.46 16.38
N TYR A 155 2.21 -0.34 16.39
CA TYR A 155 3.44 -0.22 15.63
C TYR A 155 4.52 -1.20 16.11
N GLY A 156 4.67 -1.36 17.42
CA GLY A 156 5.60 -2.30 18.03
C GLY A 156 5.33 -3.74 17.56
N GLU A 157 4.06 -4.16 17.62
CA GLU A 157 3.64 -5.49 17.14
C GLU A 157 3.86 -5.64 15.63
N ALA A 158 3.51 -4.64 14.83
CA ALA A 158 3.72 -4.68 13.39
C ALA A 158 5.21 -4.78 13.00
N ILE A 159 6.10 -4.13 13.76
CA ILE A 159 7.55 -4.25 13.59
C ILE A 159 8.02 -5.66 13.99
N TYR A 160 7.53 -6.19 15.10
CA TYR A 160 7.85 -7.55 15.55
C TYR A 160 7.45 -8.60 14.49
N GLU A 161 6.20 -8.54 13.98
CA GLU A 161 5.73 -9.45 12.92
C GLU A 161 6.58 -9.35 11.64
N LEU A 162 7.04 -8.13 11.28
CA LEU A 162 7.92 -7.91 10.13
C LEU A 162 9.29 -8.55 10.31
N VAL A 163 9.89 -8.39 11.48
CA VAL A 163 11.17 -9.02 11.84
C VAL A 163 11.00 -10.54 11.83
N GLU A 164 9.94 -11.07 12.44
CA GLU A 164 9.65 -12.50 12.49
C GLU A 164 9.46 -13.09 11.08
N PHE A 165 8.72 -12.40 10.20
CA PHE A 165 8.51 -12.80 8.81
C PHE A 165 9.84 -12.95 8.05
N THR A 166 10.76 -11.99 8.21
CA THR A 166 12.04 -12.04 7.51
C THR A 166 13.01 -13.06 8.09
N GLN A 167 12.94 -13.31 9.40
CA GLN A 167 13.70 -14.38 10.06
C GLN A 167 13.21 -15.77 9.64
N LYS A 168 11.89 -16.00 9.60
CA LYS A 168 11.28 -17.27 9.15
C LYS A 168 11.67 -17.63 7.72
N THR A 169 11.79 -16.63 6.85
CA THR A 169 12.23 -16.83 5.46
C THR A 169 13.76 -16.87 5.32
N ASN A 170 14.52 -16.60 6.39
CA ASN A 170 15.97 -16.41 6.37
C ASN A 170 16.43 -15.47 5.24
N TYR A 171 15.61 -14.47 4.93
CA TYR A 171 15.81 -13.53 3.82
C TYR A 171 15.95 -14.20 2.43
N GLN A 172 15.42 -15.41 2.27
CA GLN A 172 15.42 -16.16 1.01
C GLN A 172 14.00 -16.16 0.43
N PHE A 173 13.78 -15.36 -0.60
CA PHE A 173 12.50 -15.29 -1.30
C PHE A 173 12.48 -16.26 -2.48
N THR A 174 11.43 -17.06 -2.57
CA THR A 174 11.18 -17.99 -3.68
C THR A 174 10.04 -17.51 -4.60
N ASN A 175 9.24 -16.57 -4.12
CA ASN A 175 8.09 -16.02 -4.84
C ASN A 175 8.06 -14.50 -4.71
N LEU A 176 7.79 -13.82 -5.83
CA LEU A 176 7.75 -12.36 -5.87
C LEU A 176 6.55 -11.80 -5.11
N GLU A 177 5.37 -12.40 -5.28
CA GLU A 177 4.11 -11.90 -4.72
C GLU A 177 4.02 -12.22 -3.22
N SER A 178 4.10 -13.49 -2.84
CA SER A 178 3.97 -13.89 -1.43
C SER A 178 5.21 -13.59 -0.58
N GLY A 179 6.35 -13.29 -1.21
CA GLY A 179 7.60 -12.92 -0.53
C GLY A 179 7.86 -11.42 -0.57
N VAL A 180 8.38 -10.94 -1.70
CA VAL A 180 8.87 -9.54 -1.85
C VAL A 180 7.72 -8.54 -1.77
N HIS A 181 6.62 -8.79 -2.47
CA HIS A 181 5.48 -7.88 -2.51
C HIS A 181 4.74 -7.84 -1.17
N GLU A 182 4.49 -8.99 -0.54
CA GLU A 182 3.86 -9.02 0.78
C GLU A 182 4.73 -8.31 1.83
N LEU A 183 6.05 -8.56 1.86
CA LEU A 183 6.96 -7.84 2.77
C LEU A 183 6.88 -6.33 2.53
N ARG A 184 6.93 -5.90 1.27
CA ARG A 184 6.77 -4.49 0.93
C ARG A 184 5.42 -3.95 1.37
N ARG A 185 4.31 -4.68 1.19
CA ARG A 185 2.95 -4.25 1.61
C ARG A 185 2.91 -4.07 3.13
N LYS A 186 3.52 -4.98 3.90
CA LYS A 186 3.64 -4.88 5.36
C LYS A 186 4.47 -3.65 5.78
N LEU A 187 5.65 -3.44 5.20
CA LEU A 187 6.49 -2.26 5.47
C LEU A 187 5.77 -0.96 5.11
N ARG A 188 5.09 -0.93 3.96
CA ARG A 188 4.36 0.25 3.47
C ARG A 188 3.38 0.76 4.50
N TRP A 189 2.67 -0.12 5.21
CA TRP A 189 1.70 0.30 6.23
C TRP A 189 2.31 1.23 7.29
N LEU A 190 3.51 0.94 7.78
CA LEU A 190 4.22 1.79 8.76
C LEU A 190 4.48 3.21 8.24
N SER A 191 4.65 3.38 6.92
CA SER A 191 4.83 4.69 6.28
C SER A 191 3.52 5.42 5.93
N ILE A 192 2.39 4.70 5.87
CA ILE A 192 1.09 5.26 5.48
C ILE A 192 0.30 5.74 6.69
N TYR A 193 0.40 5.06 7.82
CA TYR A 193 -0.35 5.43 9.02
C TYR A 193 -0.18 6.89 9.44
N PRO A 194 0.99 7.56 9.29
CA PRO A 194 1.09 8.98 9.59
C PRO A 194 0.14 9.84 8.75
N GLN A 195 -0.03 9.49 7.47
CA GLN A 195 -1.01 10.14 6.60
C GLN A 195 -2.43 9.86 7.10
N ALA A 196 -2.76 8.58 7.27
CA ALA A 196 -4.09 8.12 7.69
C ALA A 196 -4.54 8.71 9.04
N LEU A 197 -3.61 8.86 9.99
CA LEU A 197 -3.87 9.35 11.33
C LEU A 197 -3.86 10.87 11.45
N ARG A 198 -3.59 11.61 10.37
CA ARG A 198 -3.85 13.06 10.29
C ARG A 198 -3.20 13.86 11.43
N GLY A 199 -1.88 13.74 11.57
CA GLY A 199 -1.09 14.56 12.50
C GLY A 199 -0.83 13.90 13.87
N SER A 200 -1.49 12.78 14.19
CA SER A 200 -1.22 12.02 15.42
C SER A 200 0.12 11.27 15.42
N ILE A 201 0.86 11.28 14.31
CA ILE A 201 2.23 10.76 14.22
C ILE A 201 3.10 11.88 13.65
N GLN A 202 4.23 12.15 14.31
CA GLN A 202 5.19 13.18 13.92
C GLN A 202 6.61 12.63 13.91
N LEU A 203 7.50 13.31 13.18
CA LEU A 203 8.92 12.98 13.14
C LEU A 203 9.69 13.79 14.17
N HIS A 204 10.58 13.11 14.89
CA HIS A 204 11.67 13.77 15.60
C HIS A 204 12.88 13.87 14.70
N THR A 205 13.33 15.10 14.47
CA THR A 205 14.51 15.39 13.64
C THR A 205 15.76 15.16 14.47
N ASN A 206 16.64 14.28 13.98
CA ASN A 206 18.01 14.17 14.46
C ASN A 206 18.96 14.66 13.35
N PRO A 207 19.64 15.81 13.54
CA PRO A 207 20.50 16.40 12.51
C PRO A 207 21.78 15.60 12.26
N GLN A 208 22.15 14.67 13.14
CA GLN A 208 23.33 13.83 13.03
C GLN A 208 22.91 12.37 12.85
N PRO A 209 22.65 11.92 11.61
CA PRO A 209 22.24 10.55 11.37
C PRO A 209 23.36 9.57 11.77
N PRO A 210 23.04 8.43 12.40
CA PRO A 210 23.96 7.31 12.54
C PRO A 210 24.64 6.97 11.22
N LYS A 211 25.97 6.71 11.24
CA LYS A 211 26.76 6.44 10.02
C LYS A 211 26.18 5.33 9.14
N LEU A 212 25.57 4.31 9.77
CA LEU A 212 24.95 3.18 9.07
C LEU A 212 23.73 3.60 8.21
N LEU A 213 23.03 4.68 8.60
CA LEU A 213 21.82 5.14 7.91
C LEU A 213 22.10 5.99 6.68
N VAL A 214 23.29 6.61 6.58
CA VAL A 214 23.63 7.57 5.52
C VAL A 214 23.35 7.01 4.11
N LYS A 215 23.57 5.72 3.90
CA LYS A 215 23.32 5.04 2.61
C LYS A 215 21.84 4.98 2.20
N TYR A 216 20.91 5.11 3.16
CA TYR A 216 19.47 5.13 2.90
C TYR A 216 18.94 6.55 2.67
N LEU A 217 19.66 7.57 3.15
CA LEU A 217 19.25 8.98 3.12
C LEU A 217 19.57 9.66 1.78
N THR A 218 19.17 9.02 0.70
CA THR A 218 19.31 9.58 -0.66
C THR A 218 18.45 10.82 -0.85
N LYS A 219 18.78 11.66 -1.84
CA LYS A 219 18.02 12.89 -2.13
C LYS A 219 16.57 12.58 -2.47
N GLU A 220 16.34 11.52 -3.25
CA GLU A 220 15.01 11.06 -3.64
C GLU A 220 14.15 10.70 -2.41
N ILE A 221 14.77 10.17 -1.36
CA ILE A 221 14.09 9.79 -0.13
C ILE A 221 13.87 10.99 0.78
N THR A 222 14.91 11.77 1.07
CA THR A 222 14.78 12.91 2.01
C THR A 222 13.88 14.03 1.49
N THR A 223 13.69 14.12 0.17
CA THR A 223 12.79 15.10 -0.47
C THR A 223 11.45 14.51 -0.93
N SER A 224 11.19 13.24 -0.62
CA SER A 224 9.95 12.57 -1.05
C SER A 224 8.72 13.22 -0.41
N PRO A 225 7.66 13.53 -1.19
CA PRO A 225 6.41 14.06 -0.64
C PRO A 225 5.72 13.05 0.29
N PHE A 226 5.98 11.74 0.14
CA PHE A 226 5.47 10.71 1.02
C PHE A 226 6.07 10.76 2.43
N ASN A 227 7.21 11.46 2.58
CA ASN A 227 7.91 11.59 3.85
C ASN A 227 7.58 12.89 4.60
N ILE A 228 6.62 13.67 4.07
CA ILE A 228 6.12 14.89 4.71
C ILE A 228 4.95 14.51 5.62
N MET A 229 5.08 14.77 6.92
CA MET A 229 4.02 14.50 7.88
C MET A 229 2.85 15.47 7.72
N PRO A 230 1.60 15.01 7.89
CA PRO A 230 0.46 15.92 8.00
C PRO A 230 0.62 16.88 9.17
N ASP A 231 0.03 18.06 9.03
CA ASP A 231 -0.06 19.04 10.10
C ASP A 231 -0.69 18.42 11.38
N ILE A 232 -0.14 18.81 12.53
CA ILE A 232 -0.55 18.30 13.84
C ILE A 232 -2.00 18.69 14.19
N GLY A 233 -2.51 19.76 13.58
CA GLY A 233 -3.86 20.27 13.77
C GLY A 233 -4.14 20.54 15.24
N THR A 234 -5.16 19.88 15.76
CA THR A 234 -5.60 20.01 17.15
C THR A 234 -5.15 18.86 18.05
N ALA A 235 -4.22 18.02 17.58
CA ALA A 235 -3.73 16.88 18.36
C ALA A 235 -2.93 17.38 19.58
N LYS A 236 -3.27 16.85 20.74
CA LYS A 236 -2.60 17.06 22.04
C LYS A 236 -1.59 15.97 22.34
N TYR A 237 -1.74 14.79 21.74
CA TYR A 237 -0.82 13.67 21.91
C TYR A 237 -0.40 13.15 20.55
N VAL A 238 0.89 12.83 20.42
CA VAL A 238 1.47 12.34 19.17
C VAL A 238 2.41 11.16 19.42
N LEU A 239 2.40 10.20 18.52
CA LEU A 239 3.45 9.20 18.39
C LEU A 239 4.63 9.84 17.68
N ILE A 240 5.83 9.66 18.23
CA ILE A 240 7.07 10.18 17.68
C ILE A 240 7.84 9.04 17.02
N LEU A 241 8.16 9.22 15.73
CA LEU A 241 9.08 8.37 14.99
C LEU A 241 10.42 9.10 14.79
N GLU A 242 11.53 8.37 14.80
CA GLU A 242 12.83 8.93 14.46
C GLU A 242 12.92 9.13 12.94
N GLN A 243 13.28 10.35 12.52
CA GLN A 243 13.21 10.77 11.11
C GLN A 243 14.13 9.97 10.18
N ASN A 244 15.38 9.71 10.57
CA ASN A 244 16.35 9.02 9.73
C ASN A 244 16.00 7.55 9.54
N TYR A 245 15.48 6.88 10.57
CA TYR A 245 14.94 5.52 10.48
C TYR A 245 13.63 5.48 9.67
N PHE A 246 12.78 6.51 9.77
CA PHE A 246 11.61 6.64 8.89
C PHE A 246 12.01 6.82 7.42
N TYR A 247 13.06 7.59 7.13
CA TYR A 247 13.64 7.69 5.79
C TYR A 247 14.24 6.36 5.32
N ALA A 248 14.92 5.62 6.20
CA ALA A 248 15.42 4.29 5.87
C ALA A 248 14.30 3.29 5.52
N LEU A 249 13.17 3.32 6.26
CA LEU A 249 11.96 2.58 5.92
C LEU A 249 11.43 2.97 4.53
N SER A 250 11.36 4.28 4.25
CA SER A 250 10.92 4.80 2.95
C SER A 250 11.82 4.33 1.80
N TRP A 251 13.14 4.33 2.02
CA TRP A 251 14.11 3.77 1.07
C TRP A 251 13.87 2.28 0.82
N MET A 252 13.67 1.48 1.87
CA MET A 252 13.41 0.04 1.73
C MET A 252 12.13 -0.22 0.91
N ILE A 253 11.05 0.51 1.20
CA ILE A 253 9.78 0.39 0.44
C ILE A 253 9.99 0.74 -1.04
N ALA A 254 10.81 1.75 -1.34
CA ALA A 254 11.12 2.17 -2.69
C ALA A 254 11.95 1.12 -3.44
N GLU A 255 13.02 0.60 -2.84
CA GLU A 255 13.88 -0.42 -3.45
C GLU A 255 13.15 -1.74 -3.69
N LEU A 256 12.39 -2.24 -2.70
CA LEU A 256 11.53 -3.40 -2.93
C LEU A 256 10.46 -3.11 -3.98
N GLY A 257 10.02 -1.86 -4.10
CA GLY A 257 9.10 -1.41 -5.15
C GLY A 257 9.68 -1.63 -6.53
N LYS A 258 10.90 -1.14 -6.77
CA LYS A 258 11.62 -1.31 -8.04
C LYS A 258 11.81 -2.79 -8.39
N ILE A 259 12.20 -3.61 -7.41
CA ILE A 259 12.37 -5.06 -7.62
C ILE A 259 11.03 -5.72 -7.97
N LYS A 260 9.97 -5.38 -7.23
CA LYS A 260 8.61 -5.88 -7.45
C LYS A 260 8.11 -5.48 -8.85
N ASP A 261 8.22 -4.22 -9.23
CA ASP A 261 7.73 -3.74 -10.54
C ASP A 261 8.47 -4.44 -11.70
N ASN A 262 9.80 -4.60 -11.62
CA ASN A 262 10.57 -5.35 -12.61
C ASN A 262 10.13 -6.83 -12.72
N GLY A 263 9.83 -7.47 -11.58
CA GLY A 263 9.36 -8.85 -11.56
C GLY A 263 7.94 -8.99 -12.10
N LEU A 264 7.05 -8.04 -11.79
CA LEU A 264 5.67 -8.02 -12.27
C LEU A 264 5.59 -7.82 -13.79
N HIS A 265 6.50 -7.06 -14.39
CA HIS A 265 6.61 -6.97 -15.85
C HIS A 265 6.86 -8.33 -16.49
N ILE A 266 7.77 -9.13 -15.92
CA ILE A 266 8.06 -10.49 -16.39
C ILE A 266 6.82 -11.38 -16.24
N ILE A 267 6.13 -11.30 -15.10
CA ILE A 267 4.95 -12.11 -14.81
C ILE A 267 3.79 -11.75 -15.75
N GLY A 268 3.50 -10.48 -15.97
CA GLY A 268 2.43 -10.04 -16.87
C GLY A 268 2.65 -10.47 -18.32
N ILE A 269 3.90 -10.45 -18.81
CA ILE A 269 4.23 -10.99 -20.14
C ILE A 269 4.06 -12.50 -20.16
N LYS A 270 4.50 -13.20 -19.10
CA LYS A 270 4.38 -14.66 -18.98
C LYS A 270 2.93 -15.10 -19.08
N GLU A 271 2.05 -14.50 -18.28
CA GLU A 271 0.61 -14.75 -18.29
C GLU A 271 0.02 -14.57 -19.70
N ALA A 272 0.33 -13.45 -20.35
CA ALA A 272 -0.17 -13.16 -21.69
C ALA A 272 0.32 -14.18 -22.74
N MET A 273 1.58 -14.62 -22.64
CA MET A 273 2.16 -15.59 -23.56
C MET A 273 1.61 -16.99 -23.36
N GLN A 274 1.37 -17.40 -22.12
CA GLN A 274 0.78 -18.69 -21.77
C GLN A 274 -0.70 -18.76 -22.18
N GLN A 275 -1.40 -17.63 -22.19
CA GLN A 275 -2.76 -17.57 -22.71
C GLN A 275 -2.80 -17.64 -24.24
N ALA A 276 -1.81 -17.04 -24.93
CA ALA A 276 -1.75 -17.04 -26.38
C ALA A 276 -1.21 -18.36 -26.98
N ALA A 277 -0.43 -19.11 -26.21
CA ALA A 277 0.14 -20.39 -26.60
C ALA A 277 0.33 -21.26 -25.37
N THR A 278 0.05 -22.57 -25.47
CA THR A 278 0.24 -23.56 -24.38
C THR A 278 1.73 -23.78 -24.08
N LEU A 279 2.38 -22.78 -23.50
CA LEU A 279 3.79 -22.77 -23.13
C LEU A 279 3.96 -23.16 -21.67
N THR A 280 4.95 -24.00 -21.40
CA THR A 280 5.42 -24.23 -20.03
C THR A 280 6.06 -22.95 -19.45
N ASP A 281 6.11 -22.84 -18.13
CA ASP A 281 6.73 -21.70 -17.45
C ASP A 281 8.18 -21.46 -17.89
N GLU A 282 8.97 -22.53 -18.02
CA GLU A 282 10.37 -22.47 -18.45
C GLU A 282 10.51 -21.95 -19.88
N ALA A 283 9.68 -22.45 -20.81
CA ALA A 283 9.69 -22.03 -22.20
C ALA A 283 9.26 -20.55 -22.34
N ALA A 284 8.24 -20.14 -21.58
CA ALA A 284 7.78 -18.75 -21.54
C ALA A 284 8.90 -17.83 -21.02
N LEU A 285 9.51 -18.13 -19.87
CA LEU A 285 10.58 -17.32 -19.29
C LEU A 285 11.80 -17.20 -20.20
N LYS A 286 12.23 -18.29 -20.84
CA LYS A 286 13.35 -18.26 -21.80
C LYS A 286 13.06 -17.29 -22.95
N LYS A 287 11.84 -17.31 -23.49
CA LYS A 287 11.43 -16.41 -24.58
C LYS A 287 11.33 -14.96 -24.10
N ILE A 288 10.83 -14.72 -22.89
CA ILE A 288 10.74 -13.38 -22.29
C ILE A 288 12.13 -12.76 -22.12
N TYR A 289 13.10 -13.50 -21.56
CA TYR A 289 14.45 -12.96 -21.37
C TYR A 289 15.17 -12.68 -22.69
N SER A 290 14.96 -13.53 -23.70
CA SER A 290 15.46 -13.27 -25.05
C SER A 290 14.84 -11.99 -25.64
N MET A 291 13.52 -11.79 -25.45
CA MET A 291 12.76 -10.65 -25.96
C MET A 291 13.15 -9.33 -25.28
N LEU A 292 13.23 -9.31 -23.95
CA LEU A 292 13.55 -8.11 -23.18
C LEU A 292 15.06 -7.76 -23.25
N GLY A 293 15.91 -8.75 -23.54
CA GLY A 293 17.34 -8.58 -23.76
C GLY A 293 18.17 -8.61 -22.48
N SER A 294 19.49 -8.49 -22.64
CA SER A 294 20.47 -8.73 -21.56
C SER A 294 20.44 -7.76 -20.37
N LYS A 295 19.78 -6.60 -20.51
CA LYS A 295 19.61 -5.64 -19.41
C LYS A 295 18.48 -6.01 -18.46
N GLN A 296 17.59 -6.92 -18.85
CA GLN A 296 16.50 -7.37 -18.00
C GLN A 296 17.03 -8.34 -16.94
N ALA A 297 16.95 -7.94 -15.68
CA ALA A 297 17.23 -8.84 -14.55
C ALA A 297 16.24 -10.00 -14.55
N LYS A 298 16.73 -11.21 -14.27
CA LYS A 298 15.90 -12.42 -14.20
C LYS A 298 15.20 -12.52 -12.85
N LEU A 299 14.08 -13.24 -12.78
CA LEU A 299 13.34 -13.44 -11.53
C LEU A 299 14.22 -13.96 -10.37
N PRO A 300 15.09 -14.97 -10.52
CA PRO A 300 15.96 -15.42 -9.44
C PRO A 300 16.95 -14.35 -8.96
N GLU A 301 17.47 -13.53 -9.88
CA GLU A 301 18.39 -12.43 -9.57
C GLU A 301 17.66 -11.33 -8.77
N LEU A 302 16.44 -10.99 -9.18
CA LEU A 302 15.57 -10.03 -8.47
C LEU A 302 15.24 -10.51 -7.05
N LEU A 303 14.89 -11.80 -6.89
CA LEU A 303 14.60 -12.39 -5.58
C LEU A 303 15.85 -12.41 -4.67
N ALA A 304 17.01 -12.77 -5.23
CA ALA A 304 18.28 -12.75 -4.50
C ALA A 304 18.67 -11.32 -4.08
N GLN A 305 18.47 -10.33 -4.96
CA GLN A 305 18.70 -8.93 -4.66
C GLN A 305 17.80 -8.44 -3.52
N ALA A 306 16.50 -8.75 -3.56
CA ALA A 306 15.57 -8.43 -2.47
C ALA A 306 16.02 -9.06 -1.15
N GLY A 307 16.42 -10.33 -1.19
CA GLY A 307 16.94 -11.05 -0.02
C GLY A 307 18.17 -10.37 0.59
N SER A 308 19.13 -9.99 -0.24
CA SER A 308 20.35 -9.32 0.20
C SER A 308 20.07 -7.96 0.85
N ILE A 309 19.23 -7.13 0.23
CA ILE A 309 18.88 -5.80 0.74
C ILE A 309 18.10 -5.93 2.07
N CYS A 310 17.12 -6.83 2.14
CA CYS A 310 16.39 -7.10 3.38
C CYS A 310 17.33 -7.57 4.49
N LYS A 311 18.20 -8.55 4.19
CA LYS A 311 19.15 -9.07 5.19
C LYS A 311 20.00 -7.97 5.81
N THR A 312 20.54 -7.06 5.01
CA THR A 312 21.34 -5.94 5.54
C THR A 312 20.48 -5.02 6.41
N TYR A 313 19.33 -4.60 5.90
CA TYR A 313 18.48 -3.63 6.59
C TYR A 313 17.93 -4.13 7.92
N PHE A 314 17.46 -5.38 7.98
CA PHE A 314 16.89 -5.95 9.21
C PHE A 314 17.99 -6.33 10.22
N LYS A 315 19.18 -6.76 9.77
CA LYS A 315 20.31 -7.00 10.68
C LYS A 315 20.83 -5.74 11.35
N GLU A 316 20.64 -4.59 10.72
CA GLU A 316 20.98 -3.27 11.27
C GLU A 316 19.92 -2.74 12.25
N GLN A 317 18.87 -3.51 12.52
CA GLN A 317 17.79 -3.17 13.47
C GLN A 317 17.11 -1.83 13.16
N ASN A 318 17.01 -1.49 11.87
CA ASN A 318 16.51 -0.18 11.43
C ASN A 318 15.03 0.06 11.81
N LEU A 319 14.21 -0.98 11.96
CA LEU A 319 12.80 -0.80 12.35
C LEU A 319 12.64 -0.68 13.85
N GLU A 320 13.44 -1.39 14.62
CA GLU A 320 13.41 -1.43 16.07
C GLU A 320 13.76 -0.06 16.68
N HIS A 321 14.53 0.75 15.95
CA HIS A 321 14.85 2.14 16.31
C HIS A 321 13.87 3.18 15.74
N LEU A 322 12.83 2.77 15.02
CA LEU A 322 11.87 3.69 14.41
C LEU A 322 11.03 4.42 15.46
N LEU A 323 10.59 3.72 16.50
CA LEU A 323 9.72 4.27 17.54
C LEU A 323 10.53 4.97 18.62
N THR A 324 10.17 6.23 18.91
CA THR A 324 10.77 6.98 20.04
C THR A 324 9.84 7.01 21.26
N GLY A 325 8.53 7.07 21.04
CA GLY A 325 7.53 7.04 22.12
C GLY A 325 6.36 8.01 21.89
N VAL A 326 5.53 8.21 22.91
CA VAL A 326 4.38 9.12 22.89
C VAL A 326 4.74 10.44 23.59
N SER A 327 4.33 11.57 23.01
CA SER A 327 4.58 12.89 23.57
C SER A 327 3.31 13.74 23.63
N LYS A 328 3.23 14.60 24.65
CA LYS A 328 2.19 15.61 24.79
C LYS A 328 2.64 16.91 24.11
N VAL A 329 1.84 17.40 23.19
CA VAL A 329 2.02 18.68 22.51
C VAL A 329 1.78 19.80 23.51
N LYS A 330 2.73 20.73 23.62
CA LYS A 330 2.68 21.84 24.57
C LYS A 330 1.76 22.95 24.10
#